data_AF-A0A8K0VYC3-F1
#
_entry.id   AF-A0A8K0VYC3-F1
#
_cell.length_a   1.000
_cell.length_b   1.000
_cell.length_c   1.000
_cell.angle_alpha   90.00
_cell.angle_beta   90.00
_cell.angle_gamma   90.00
#
_symmetry.space_group_name_H-M   'P 1'
#
loop_
_entity.id
_entity.type
_entity.pdbx_description
1 polymer ?
#
loop_
_entity_poly.entity_id
_entity_poly.type
_entity_poly.pdbx_seq_one_letter_code
_entity_poly.pdbx_strand_id
1 'polypeptide(L)'
;MDADRRLSKALEAANDALQHLSMSPDFNCLDCTHIDRLLGRVVDLPTEGNQRNSRRNLLVIRQWMITEGPGVVLLEVLGQLYWRLGELNSKQFEKFKGDLQQQQPYLSLIQDTAAVTLVIQRIRHIQRSKADACQDFLCELSDLSGLKVDSPMAEMDALRADSTSPFTPQSVHSLDSNSSQDSAFVSLIKYVPSSSMWGGDIEQTLTDFYISGICPGRTVATQSNTYIALFEMANSCLSTRYALLSLSASYICEYLPAQKEAYHQAELYYSTQALKALTSQISNGQNYEGALATSMLLLHHAAINSEDSPLCWSCHANVFDTIPSDLANHHSETAFFIRAQLALSRTAQTAFQLQSAQFHSLETKNWYEGTPPTEAQKICGVLGFSPKLLFLISAITSLASDITSPNKLMYAQVQETQLQNLKQWTPELQSAEQDVLVATAEAFRLAALIYLRCRLYGFTRFHPSVLELSEALHTVIMSLPVKGSLYTAIYPIWPLFVAAVTASSDKRDRLYQRVVPIREGDKNTLPPVLKRVSGLRIWLANQDPSCQKRSGWWDEMLSPSSSTIALGSSLLCLG
;
A
#
# COMPACT_ATOMS: atom_id res chain seq x y z
N MET A 1 -23.22 -16.36 -41.85
CA MET A 1 -22.87 -17.57 -41.06
C MET A 1 -22.37 -17.25 -39.66
N ASP A 2 -21.38 -16.36 -39.46
CA ASP A 2 -20.84 -16.12 -38.11
C ASP A 2 -21.75 -15.28 -37.19
N ALA A 3 -22.60 -14.41 -37.76
CA ALA A 3 -23.55 -13.58 -37.02
C ALA A 3 -24.70 -14.38 -36.38
N ASP A 4 -25.27 -15.35 -37.10
CA ASP A 4 -26.34 -16.21 -36.56
C ASP A 4 -25.81 -17.15 -35.48
N ARG A 5 -24.55 -17.59 -35.61
CA ARG A 5 -23.88 -18.45 -34.63
C ARG A 5 -23.73 -17.78 -33.25
N ARG A 6 -23.43 -16.48 -33.22
CA ARG A 6 -23.31 -15.71 -31.95
C ARG A 6 -24.66 -15.57 -31.24
N LEU A 7 -25.71 -15.29 -32.00
CA LEU A 7 -27.07 -15.24 -31.48
C LEU A 7 -27.50 -16.61 -30.93
N SER A 8 -27.27 -17.70 -31.68
CA SER A 8 -27.61 -19.05 -31.24
C SER A 8 -26.90 -19.43 -29.94
N LYS A 9 -25.60 -19.11 -29.80
CA LYS A 9 -24.85 -19.38 -28.56
C LYS A 9 -25.34 -18.58 -27.36
N ALA A 10 -25.76 -17.34 -27.58
CA ALA A 10 -26.34 -16.52 -26.51
C ALA A 10 -27.69 -17.09 -26.08
N LEU A 11 -28.54 -17.52 -27.03
CA LEU A 11 -29.82 -18.15 -26.75
C LEU A 11 -29.66 -19.49 -26.02
N GLU A 12 -28.71 -20.33 -26.44
CA GLU A 12 -28.41 -21.62 -25.79
C GLU A 12 -28.04 -21.42 -24.31
N ALA A 13 -27.08 -20.52 -24.04
CA ALA A 13 -26.68 -20.21 -22.67
C ALA A 13 -27.80 -19.57 -21.82
N ALA A 14 -28.68 -18.76 -22.43
CA ALA A 14 -29.83 -18.19 -21.74
C ALA A 14 -30.89 -19.26 -21.43
N ASN A 15 -31.11 -20.21 -22.34
CA ASN A 15 -32.04 -21.32 -22.15
C ASN A 15 -31.55 -22.27 -21.04
N ASP A 16 -30.26 -22.57 -20.99
CA ASP A 16 -29.66 -23.38 -19.92
C ASP A 16 -29.86 -22.72 -18.54
N ALA A 17 -29.63 -21.40 -18.47
CA ALA A 17 -29.87 -20.63 -17.26
C ALA A 17 -31.36 -20.60 -16.87
N LEU A 18 -32.27 -20.42 -17.83
CA LEU A 18 -33.72 -20.46 -17.59
C LEU A 18 -34.17 -21.83 -17.11
N GLN A 19 -33.63 -22.91 -17.69
CA GLN A 19 -33.92 -24.27 -17.25
C GLN A 19 -33.45 -24.49 -15.82
N HIS A 20 -32.24 -24.03 -15.48
CA HIS A 20 -31.71 -24.12 -14.11
C HIS A 20 -32.61 -23.37 -13.11
N LEU A 21 -33.04 -22.16 -13.45
CA LEU A 21 -33.95 -21.36 -12.61
C LEU A 21 -35.33 -21.99 -12.46
N SER A 22 -35.85 -22.64 -13.50
CA SER A 22 -37.14 -23.34 -13.44
C SER A 22 -37.13 -24.59 -12.53
N MET A 23 -35.96 -25.21 -12.35
CA MET A 23 -35.80 -26.41 -11.52
C MET A 23 -35.53 -26.09 -10.05
N SER A 24 -35.14 -24.85 -9.72
CA SER A 24 -34.83 -24.40 -8.37
C SER A 24 -35.45 -23.01 -8.12
N PRO A 25 -36.75 -22.95 -7.76
CA PRO A 25 -37.45 -21.67 -7.58
C PRO A 25 -36.98 -20.91 -6.33
N ASP A 26 -36.28 -21.58 -5.40
CA ASP A 26 -35.68 -20.95 -4.23
C ASP A 26 -34.28 -20.43 -4.57
N PHE A 27 -34.16 -19.12 -4.78
CA PHE A 27 -32.90 -18.44 -5.09
C PHE A 27 -31.84 -18.47 -3.96
N ASN A 28 -32.11 -19.15 -2.85
CA ASN A 28 -31.24 -19.26 -1.67
C ASN A 28 -29.93 -20.01 -1.94
N CYS A 29 -29.87 -20.80 -3.02
CA CYS A 29 -28.69 -21.56 -3.42
C CYS A 29 -27.72 -20.77 -4.31
N LEU A 30 -28.08 -19.55 -4.74
CA LEU A 30 -27.26 -18.73 -5.62
C LEU A 30 -26.13 -18.05 -4.83
N ASP A 31 -24.91 -18.13 -5.37
CA ASP A 31 -23.75 -17.42 -4.84
C ASP A 31 -23.95 -15.90 -4.98
N CYS A 32 -24.39 -15.28 -3.88
CA CYS A 32 -24.64 -13.85 -3.80
C CYS A 32 -23.37 -13.02 -4.05
N THR A 33 -22.17 -13.57 -3.84
CA THR A 33 -20.92 -12.83 -4.06
C THR A 33 -20.67 -12.54 -5.55
N HIS A 34 -21.07 -13.47 -6.43
CA HIS A 34 -20.97 -13.26 -7.88
C HIS A 34 -22.00 -12.25 -8.37
N ILE A 35 -23.24 -12.36 -7.86
CA ILE A 35 -24.33 -11.40 -8.11
C ILE A 35 -23.90 -10.00 -7.71
N ASP A 36 -23.31 -9.83 -6.52
CA ASP A 36 -22.91 -8.52 -6.02
C ASP A 36 -21.77 -7.89 -6.83
N ARG A 37 -20.77 -8.68 -7.23
CA ARG A 37 -19.63 -8.19 -8.05
C ARG A 37 -20.11 -7.67 -9.40
N LEU A 38 -21.03 -8.39 -10.04
CA LEU A 38 -21.62 -7.97 -11.31
C LEU A 38 -22.48 -6.72 -11.13
N LEU A 39 -23.43 -6.74 -10.17
CA LEU A 39 -24.30 -5.60 -9.90
C LEU A 39 -23.51 -4.35 -9.51
N GLY A 40 -22.43 -4.49 -8.75
CA GLY A 40 -21.52 -3.40 -8.40
C GLY A 40 -20.95 -2.69 -9.64
N ARG A 41 -20.59 -3.45 -10.68
CA ARG A 41 -20.07 -2.91 -11.96
C ARG A 41 -21.17 -2.38 -12.89
N VAL A 42 -22.37 -2.94 -12.82
CA VAL A 42 -23.52 -2.50 -13.63
C VAL A 42 -24.09 -1.18 -13.09
N VAL A 43 -24.14 -1.04 -11.75
CA VAL A 43 -24.56 0.19 -11.07
C VAL A 43 -23.51 1.28 -11.25
N ASP A 44 -22.23 0.96 -10.98
CA ASP A 44 -21.09 1.88 -11.13
C ASP A 44 -20.22 1.48 -12.32
N LEU A 45 -20.55 2.05 -13.49
CA LEU A 45 -19.86 1.74 -14.72
C LEU A 45 -18.37 2.15 -14.66
N PRO A 46 -17.44 1.34 -15.19
CA PRO A 46 -16.02 1.68 -15.23
C PRO A 46 -15.79 3.04 -15.92
N THR A 47 -15.02 3.92 -15.27
CA THR A 47 -14.71 5.27 -15.76
C THR A 47 -13.40 5.34 -16.56
N GLU A 48 -12.59 4.28 -16.52
CA GLU A 48 -11.29 4.17 -17.21
C GLU A 48 -11.41 3.89 -18.72
N GLY A 49 -10.58 4.55 -19.53
CA GLY A 49 -10.60 4.43 -21.01
C GLY A 49 -10.21 3.05 -21.56
N ASN A 50 -9.40 2.28 -20.82
CA ASN A 50 -8.91 0.96 -21.25
C ASN A 50 -9.96 -0.15 -21.11
N GLN A 51 -11.08 0.12 -20.44
CA GLN A 51 -12.18 -0.83 -20.26
C GLN A 51 -13.37 -0.56 -21.19
N ARG A 52 -13.14 0.06 -22.35
CA ARG A 52 -14.21 0.51 -23.27
C ARG A 52 -15.17 -0.61 -23.70
N ASN A 53 -14.66 -1.82 -23.96
CA ASN A 53 -15.48 -2.98 -24.32
C ASN A 53 -16.29 -3.48 -23.12
N SER A 54 -15.67 -3.54 -21.93
CA SER A 54 -16.36 -3.91 -20.69
C SER A 54 -17.48 -2.93 -20.35
N ARG A 55 -17.23 -1.62 -20.48
CA ARG A 55 -18.26 -0.58 -20.26
C ARG A 55 -19.42 -0.72 -21.23
N ARG A 56 -19.17 -1.01 -22.50
CA ARG A 56 -20.23 -1.25 -23.50
C ARG A 56 -21.09 -2.46 -23.11
N ASN A 57 -20.47 -3.56 -22.68
CA ASN A 57 -21.20 -4.79 -22.32
C ASN A 57 -22.06 -4.58 -21.06
N LEU A 58 -21.51 -3.90 -20.05
CA LEU A 58 -22.26 -3.55 -18.82
C LEU A 58 -23.43 -2.60 -19.13
N LEU A 59 -23.30 -1.71 -20.10
CA LEU A 59 -24.39 -0.84 -20.54
C LEU A 59 -25.54 -1.63 -21.20
N VAL A 60 -25.23 -2.68 -21.96
CA VAL A 60 -26.26 -3.56 -22.55
C VAL A 60 -27.06 -4.24 -21.45
N ILE A 61 -26.40 -4.79 -20.43
CA ILE A 61 -27.06 -5.42 -19.27
C ILE A 61 -27.88 -4.40 -18.49
N ARG A 62 -27.31 -3.22 -18.20
CA ARG A 62 -28.02 -2.14 -17.49
C ARG A 62 -29.29 -1.73 -18.23
N GLN A 63 -29.21 -1.58 -19.55
CA GLN A 63 -30.37 -1.24 -20.37
C GLN A 63 -31.41 -2.36 -20.34
N TRP A 64 -30.98 -3.62 -20.38
CA TRP A 64 -31.89 -4.76 -20.30
C TRP A 64 -32.67 -4.79 -18.98
N MET A 65 -31.99 -4.53 -17.86
CA MET A 65 -32.62 -4.42 -16.54
C MET A 65 -33.66 -3.30 -16.47
N ILE A 66 -33.41 -2.17 -17.15
CA ILE A 66 -34.33 -1.04 -17.19
C ILE A 66 -35.58 -1.39 -18.01
N THR A 67 -35.41 -2.10 -19.14
CA THR A 67 -36.52 -2.37 -20.06
C THR A 67 -37.37 -3.57 -19.64
N GLU A 68 -36.76 -4.63 -19.10
CA GLU A 68 -37.45 -5.90 -18.83
C GLU A 68 -37.51 -6.24 -17.33
N GLY A 69 -36.87 -5.44 -16.48
CA GLY A 69 -36.82 -5.64 -15.03
C GLY A 69 -35.50 -6.22 -14.53
N PRO A 70 -35.17 -6.04 -13.23
CA PRO A 70 -33.86 -6.36 -12.68
C PRO A 70 -33.55 -7.87 -12.59
N GLY A 71 -34.59 -8.72 -12.62
CA GLY A 71 -34.46 -10.18 -12.54
C GLY A 71 -33.65 -10.80 -13.68
N VAL A 72 -33.56 -10.11 -14.84
CA VAL A 72 -32.78 -10.58 -16.00
C VAL A 72 -31.29 -10.77 -15.70
N VAL A 73 -30.75 -10.12 -14.66
CA VAL A 73 -29.36 -10.31 -14.21
C VAL A 73 -29.08 -11.74 -13.75
N LEU A 74 -30.09 -12.47 -13.30
CA LEU A 74 -29.90 -13.87 -12.88
C LEU A 74 -29.52 -14.77 -14.07
N LEU A 75 -29.96 -14.41 -15.28
CA LEU A 75 -29.54 -15.08 -16.52
C LEU A 75 -28.08 -14.81 -16.86
N GLU A 76 -27.59 -13.62 -16.54
CA GLU A 76 -26.18 -13.31 -16.69
C GLU A 76 -25.33 -14.17 -15.75
N VAL A 77 -25.70 -14.20 -14.47
CA VAL A 77 -24.92 -14.88 -13.42
C VAL A 77 -24.85 -16.39 -13.67
N LEU A 78 -25.93 -17.00 -14.14
CA LEU A 78 -25.99 -18.44 -14.39
C LEU A 78 -25.52 -18.83 -15.80
N GLY A 79 -25.80 -18.01 -16.81
CA GLY A 79 -25.46 -18.28 -18.21
C GLY A 79 -24.12 -17.69 -18.67
N GLN A 80 -23.45 -16.88 -17.83
CA GLN A 80 -22.26 -16.10 -18.19
C GLN A 80 -22.45 -15.33 -19.50
N LEU A 81 -23.57 -14.62 -19.61
CA LEU A 81 -24.01 -13.98 -20.85
C LEU A 81 -23.19 -12.70 -21.18
N TYR A 82 -22.31 -12.23 -20.30
CA TYR A 82 -21.78 -10.87 -20.30
C TYR A 82 -20.91 -10.61 -21.52
N TRP A 83 -20.05 -11.58 -21.81
CA TRP A 83 -19.20 -11.56 -23.00
C TRP A 83 -20.02 -11.83 -24.26
N ARG A 84 -21.01 -12.72 -24.19
CA ARG A 84 -21.83 -13.16 -25.33
C ARG A 84 -22.78 -12.05 -25.82
N LEU A 85 -23.40 -11.30 -24.91
CA LEU A 85 -24.27 -10.16 -25.21
C LEU A 85 -23.47 -8.97 -25.75
N GLY A 86 -22.22 -8.81 -25.28
CA GLY A 86 -21.29 -7.80 -25.79
C GLY A 86 -20.91 -7.96 -27.26
N GLU A 87 -20.96 -9.19 -27.77
CA GLU A 87 -20.66 -9.52 -29.17
C GLU A 87 -21.85 -9.32 -30.11
N LEU A 88 -23.06 -9.09 -29.57
CA LEU A 88 -24.27 -8.85 -30.36
C LEU A 88 -24.34 -7.38 -30.80
N ASN A 89 -24.77 -7.15 -32.04
CA ASN A 89 -25.20 -5.83 -32.47
C ASN A 89 -26.64 -5.54 -32.00
N SER A 90 -27.08 -4.29 -32.12
CA SER A 90 -28.41 -3.86 -31.62
C SER A 90 -29.57 -4.67 -32.22
N LYS A 91 -29.53 -5.02 -33.52
CA LYS A 91 -30.58 -5.83 -34.16
C LYS A 91 -30.61 -7.26 -33.62
N GLN A 92 -29.44 -7.83 -33.37
CA GLN A 92 -29.32 -9.18 -32.79
C GLN A 92 -29.75 -9.21 -31.33
N PHE A 93 -29.44 -8.17 -30.56
CA PHE A 93 -29.87 -8.07 -29.16
C PHE A 93 -31.40 -7.91 -29.05
N GLU A 94 -32.04 -7.13 -29.93
CA GLU A 94 -33.49 -7.05 -29.99
C GLU A 94 -34.13 -8.39 -30.41
N LYS A 95 -33.54 -9.08 -31.40
CA LYS A 95 -34.00 -10.43 -31.77
C LYS A 95 -33.85 -11.43 -30.61
N PHE A 96 -32.71 -11.41 -29.91
CA PHE A 96 -32.46 -12.22 -28.72
C PHE A 96 -33.54 -12.00 -27.64
N LYS A 97 -33.88 -10.75 -27.32
CA LYS A 97 -34.96 -10.44 -26.38
C LYS A 97 -36.32 -10.93 -26.89
N GLY A 98 -36.63 -10.70 -28.17
CA GLY A 98 -37.88 -11.15 -28.78
C GLY A 98 -38.05 -12.66 -28.76
N ASP A 99 -36.96 -13.42 -28.95
CA ASP A 99 -36.96 -14.87 -28.87
C ASP A 99 -37.16 -15.36 -27.42
N LEU A 100 -36.56 -14.69 -26.42
CA LEU A 100 -36.79 -14.99 -25.01
C LEU A 100 -38.22 -14.66 -24.54
N GLN A 101 -38.80 -13.56 -25.01
CA GLN A 101 -40.18 -13.15 -24.67
C GLN A 101 -41.25 -14.14 -25.14
N GLN A 102 -40.93 -15.02 -26.09
CA GLN A 102 -41.81 -16.11 -26.51
C GLN A 102 -41.78 -17.30 -25.55
N GLN A 103 -40.84 -17.33 -24.61
CA GLN A 103 -40.64 -18.43 -23.67
C GLN A 103 -41.33 -18.16 -22.33
N GLN A 104 -42.20 -19.08 -21.92
CA GLN A 104 -42.88 -18.99 -20.63
C GLN A 104 -41.94 -18.91 -19.41
N PRO A 105 -40.83 -19.67 -19.34
CA PRO A 105 -39.87 -19.55 -18.22
C PRO A 105 -39.26 -18.16 -18.08
N TYR A 106 -39.00 -17.48 -19.20
CA TYR A 106 -38.47 -16.11 -19.18
C TYR A 106 -39.52 -15.12 -18.68
N LEU A 107 -40.76 -15.23 -19.15
CA LEU A 107 -41.87 -14.39 -18.67
C LEU A 107 -42.12 -14.60 -17.18
N SER A 108 -42.04 -15.84 -16.70
CA SER A 108 -42.12 -16.15 -15.27
C SER A 108 -40.99 -15.50 -14.49
N LEU A 109 -39.74 -15.54 -14.96
CA LEU A 109 -38.59 -14.92 -14.29
C LEU A 109 -38.71 -13.40 -14.15
N ILE A 110 -39.10 -12.70 -15.22
CA ILE A 110 -39.19 -11.22 -15.18
C ILE A 110 -40.39 -10.73 -14.35
N GLN A 111 -41.40 -11.57 -14.19
CA GLN A 111 -42.58 -11.30 -13.35
C GLN A 111 -42.44 -11.86 -11.92
N ASP A 112 -41.41 -12.66 -11.66
CA ASP A 112 -41.19 -13.28 -10.36
C ASP A 112 -40.80 -12.22 -9.34
N THR A 113 -41.72 -12.02 -8.39
CA THR A 113 -41.56 -11.05 -7.31
C THR A 113 -40.39 -11.42 -6.40
N ALA A 114 -40.07 -12.71 -6.22
CA ALA A 114 -38.94 -13.16 -5.42
C ALA A 114 -37.60 -12.85 -6.10
N ALA A 115 -37.48 -13.09 -7.41
CA ALA A 115 -36.29 -12.75 -8.20
C ALA A 115 -36.01 -11.24 -8.18
N VAL A 116 -37.05 -10.43 -8.41
CA VAL A 116 -36.95 -8.97 -8.37
C VAL A 116 -36.58 -8.48 -6.97
N THR A 117 -37.21 -9.05 -5.94
CA THR A 117 -36.92 -8.70 -4.54
C THR A 117 -35.48 -9.03 -4.18
N LEU A 118 -34.96 -10.20 -4.56
CA LEU A 118 -33.57 -10.57 -4.33
C LEU A 118 -32.61 -9.56 -4.96
N VAL A 119 -32.77 -9.26 -6.25
CA VAL A 119 -31.85 -8.34 -6.95
C VAL A 119 -31.92 -6.94 -6.35
N ILE A 120 -33.12 -6.43 -6.03
CA ILE A 120 -33.27 -5.13 -5.36
C ILE A 120 -32.65 -5.15 -3.96
N GLN A 121 -32.82 -6.23 -3.20
CA GLN A 121 -32.18 -6.39 -1.89
C GLN A 121 -30.65 -6.39 -2.01
N ARG A 122 -30.08 -7.05 -3.02
CA ARG A 122 -28.63 -7.03 -3.28
C ARG A 122 -28.15 -5.65 -3.71
N ILE A 123 -28.85 -4.95 -4.61
CA ILE A 123 -28.52 -3.56 -4.99
C ILE A 123 -28.55 -2.64 -3.76
N ARG A 124 -29.58 -2.74 -2.93
CA ARG A 124 -29.68 -2.00 -1.67
C ARG A 124 -28.60 -2.39 -0.68
N HIS A 125 -28.21 -3.66 -0.62
CA HIS A 125 -27.11 -4.12 0.21
C HIS A 125 -25.77 -3.53 -0.26
N ILE A 126 -25.51 -3.48 -1.57
CA ILE A 126 -24.30 -2.85 -2.13
C ILE A 126 -24.31 -1.33 -1.86
N GLN A 127 -25.44 -0.67 -2.09
CA GLN A 127 -25.59 0.76 -1.82
C GLN A 127 -25.46 1.07 -0.33
N ARG A 128 -26.05 0.24 0.54
CA ARG A 128 -25.93 0.36 1.99
C ARG A 128 -24.52 0.04 2.45
N SER A 129 -23.88 -1.02 1.98
CA SER A 129 -22.48 -1.31 2.30
C SER A 129 -21.55 -0.18 1.86
N LYS A 130 -21.81 0.49 0.73
CA LYS A 130 -21.09 1.68 0.31
C LYS A 130 -21.43 2.92 1.15
N ALA A 131 -22.69 3.09 1.51
CA ALA A 131 -23.15 4.18 2.37
C ALA A 131 -22.65 4.02 3.80
N ASP A 132 -22.60 2.80 4.33
CA ASP A 132 -22.04 2.42 5.62
C ASP A 132 -20.53 2.58 5.57
N ALA A 133 -19.83 2.12 4.53
CA ALA A 133 -18.40 2.44 4.37
C ALA A 133 -18.12 3.95 4.28
N CYS A 134 -19.05 4.72 3.70
CA CYS A 134 -18.99 6.19 3.65
C CYS A 134 -19.37 6.81 5.01
N GLN A 135 -20.33 6.23 5.73
CA GLN A 135 -20.83 6.73 7.01
C GLN A 135 -19.89 6.35 8.15
N ASP A 136 -19.28 5.17 8.13
CA ASP A 136 -18.16 4.77 8.99
C ASP A 136 -16.99 5.70 8.73
N PHE A 137 -16.69 5.99 7.46
CA PHE A 137 -15.74 7.03 7.10
C PHE A 137 -16.12 8.41 7.64
N LEU A 138 -17.41 8.80 7.64
CA LEU A 138 -17.90 10.08 8.18
C LEU A 138 -18.04 10.11 9.71
N CYS A 139 -18.33 8.98 10.37
CA CYS A 139 -18.43 8.82 11.82
C CYS A 139 -17.02 8.80 12.43
N GLU A 140 -16.06 8.13 11.79
CA GLU A 140 -14.63 8.27 12.09
C GLU A 140 -14.16 9.74 11.98
N LEU A 141 -14.76 10.53 11.09
CA LEU A 141 -14.52 11.97 10.99
C LEU A 141 -15.25 12.80 12.07
N SER A 142 -16.42 12.33 12.54
CA SER A 142 -17.31 13.07 13.47
C SER A 142 -16.99 12.82 14.95
N ASP A 143 -16.49 11.63 15.32
CA ASP A 143 -16.09 11.30 16.70
C ASP A 143 -14.84 12.07 17.18
N LEU A 144 -14.20 12.85 16.30
CA LEU A 144 -13.14 13.82 16.62
C LEU A 144 -13.66 15.24 16.89
N SER A 145 -14.94 15.52 16.65
CA SER A 145 -15.58 16.78 16.98
C SER A 145 -16.95 16.53 17.57
N GLY A 146 -17.02 16.37 18.89
CA GLY A 146 -18.29 16.26 19.60
C GLY A 146 -19.14 17.50 19.37
N LEU A 147 -20.05 17.46 18.39
CA LEU A 147 -21.25 18.28 18.27
C LEU A 147 -22.18 17.63 17.24
N LYS A 148 -23.35 17.17 17.71
CA LYS A 148 -24.52 16.79 16.91
C LYS A 148 -24.90 17.91 15.94
N VAL A 149 -24.99 17.63 14.64
CA VAL A 149 -25.91 18.36 13.73
C VAL A 149 -26.46 17.38 12.68
N ASP A 150 -27.77 17.49 12.47
CA ASP A 150 -28.61 16.68 11.60
C ASP A 150 -28.24 16.73 10.11
N SER A 151 -28.58 15.63 9.43
CA SER A 151 -28.46 15.41 7.99
C SER A 151 -29.33 16.37 7.18
N PRO A 152 -28.86 16.79 5.98
CA PRO A 152 -29.77 16.83 4.85
C PRO A 152 -29.16 16.16 3.60
N MET A 153 -29.78 15.07 3.19
CA MET A 153 -29.82 14.65 1.79
C MET A 153 -30.63 15.67 0.99
N ALA A 154 -30.00 16.34 0.03
CA ALA A 154 -30.55 16.71 -1.29
C ALA A 154 -29.62 17.75 -1.94
N GLU A 155 -28.89 17.35 -2.98
CA GLU A 155 -29.12 17.86 -4.34
C GLU A 155 -28.09 17.28 -5.30
N MET A 156 -28.65 16.74 -6.38
CA MET A 156 -28.06 15.98 -7.46
C MET A 156 -27.80 16.94 -8.63
N ASP A 157 -26.79 16.62 -9.43
CA ASP A 157 -26.65 17.01 -10.84
C ASP A 157 -26.58 18.49 -11.21
N ALA A 158 -25.40 18.94 -11.64
CA ALA A 158 -25.29 19.62 -12.93
C ALA A 158 -23.83 19.67 -13.46
N LEU A 159 -23.72 19.43 -14.77
CA LEU A 159 -22.65 19.85 -15.69
C LEU A 159 -21.49 18.88 -15.98
N ARG A 160 -21.88 17.96 -16.88
CA ARG A 160 -21.11 17.36 -17.98
C ARG A 160 -20.13 18.31 -18.70
N ALA A 161 -19.04 17.66 -19.13
CA ALA A 161 -18.41 17.66 -20.46
C ALA A 161 -17.84 18.97 -21.03
N ASP A 162 -16.55 18.97 -21.40
CA ASP A 162 -16.15 18.70 -22.79
C ASP A 162 -14.63 18.73 -22.99
N SER A 163 -14.24 18.10 -24.10
CA SER A 163 -13.10 18.41 -24.99
C SER A 163 -11.86 17.49 -24.99
N THR A 164 -11.76 16.83 -26.13
CA THR A 164 -10.72 16.04 -26.79
C THR A 164 -9.50 16.86 -27.22
N SER A 165 -8.29 16.27 -27.26
CA SER A 165 -7.28 16.43 -28.35
C SER A 165 -5.97 15.64 -28.10
N PRO A 166 -4.98 15.54 -29.03
CA PRO A 166 -4.71 14.30 -29.75
C PRO A 166 -3.20 14.02 -29.92
N PHE A 167 -2.56 13.21 -29.08
CA PHE A 167 -1.16 12.83 -29.33
C PHE A 167 -0.87 11.40 -28.90
N THR A 168 -1.07 10.47 -29.83
CA THR A 168 -0.47 9.14 -29.81
C THR A 168 0.86 9.16 -30.57
N PRO A 169 1.90 8.51 -30.04
CA PRO A 169 2.87 7.82 -30.88
C PRO A 169 2.74 6.31 -30.65
N GLN A 170 2.28 5.66 -31.72
CA GLN A 170 2.76 4.42 -32.32
C GLN A 170 3.32 3.31 -31.42
N SER A 171 2.46 2.29 -31.26
CA SER A 171 2.72 0.85 -31.33
C SER A 171 4.14 0.40 -31.69
N VAL A 172 4.72 -0.42 -30.82
CA VAL A 172 5.67 -1.47 -31.18
C VAL A 172 5.03 -2.79 -30.81
N HIS A 173 4.71 -3.61 -31.82
CA HIS A 173 4.25 -4.98 -31.65
C HIS A 173 5.40 -5.88 -31.17
N SER A 174 5.12 -6.77 -30.22
CA SER A 174 5.85 -8.04 -30.09
C SER A 174 4.91 -9.14 -29.58
N LEU A 175 4.43 -9.91 -30.56
CA LEU A 175 4.23 -11.36 -30.58
C LEU A 175 3.87 -12.09 -29.29
N ASP A 176 2.68 -12.69 -29.34
CA ASP A 176 2.17 -13.71 -28.44
C ASP A 176 3.04 -14.97 -28.36
N SER A 177 2.87 -15.67 -27.23
CA SER A 177 2.94 -17.13 -27.00
C SER A 177 4.12 -17.62 -26.15
N ASN A 178 3.86 -17.84 -24.85
CA ASN A 178 3.88 -19.20 -24.28
C ASN A 178 3.34 -19.22 -22.85
N SER A 179 2.36 -20.09 -22.64
CA SER A 179 1.78 -20.44 -21.35
C SER A 179 2.70 -21.42 -20.61
N SER A 180 3.42 -20.95 -19.60
CA SER A 180 3.96 -21.79 -18.52
C SER A 180 4.54 -20.93 -17.39
N GLN A 181 3.94 -21.01 -16.19
CA GLN A 181 4.58 -20.77 -14.87
C GLN A 181 5.12 -19.37 -14.49
N ASP A 182 4.59 -18.25 -14.99
CA ASP A 182 5.05 -16.91 -14.54
C ASP A 182 4.22 -16.24 -13.43
N SER A 183 3.35 -16.97 -12.72
CA SER A 183 2.51 -16.39 -11.65
C SER A 183 3.20 -16.26 -10.28
N ALA A 184 4.47 -16.61 -10.13
CA ALA A 184 5.05 -16.90 -8.82
C ALA A 184 5.63 -15.71 -8.02
N PHE A 185 5.88 -14.54 -8.61
CA PHE A 185 6.66 -13.48 -7.93
C PHE A 185 6.11 -12.07 -8.09
N VAL A 186 4.80 -11.88 -7.92
CA VAL A 186 4.19 -10.54 -8.10
C VAL A 186 4.27 -9.68 -6.83
N SER A 187 4.43 -10.28 -5.64
CA SER A 187 4.35 -9.56 -4.35
C SER A 187 5.65 -9.59 -3.53
N LEU A 188 5.65 -8.97 -2.34
CA LEU A 188 6.76 -9.00 -1.38
C LEU A 188 6.94 -10.40 -0.78
N ILE A 189 5.89 -11.17 -0.55
CA ILE A 189 5.99 -12.56 -0.12
C ILE A 189 6.31 -13.43 -1.33
N LYS A 190 7.53 -13.99 -1.36
CA LYS A 190 8.05 -14.70 -2.54
C LYS A 190 7.66 -16.17 -2.60
N TYR A 191 7.16 -16.72 -1.50
CA TYR A 191 6.74 -18.10 -1.40
C TYR A 191 5.74 -18.26 -0.28
N VAL A 192 4.67 -19.02 -0.55
CA VAL A 192 3.70 -19.46 0.46
C VAL A 192 3.62 -20.99 0.39
N PRO A 193 3.83 -21.71 1.51
CA PRO A 193 3.69 -23.16 1.56
C PRO A 193 2.28 -23.62 1.15
N SER A 194 2.18 -24.72 0.38
CA SER A 194 0.90 -25.32 0.01
C SER A 194 0.24 -26.02 1.20
N SER A 195 -1.05 -25.76 1.44
CA SER A 195 -1.84 -26.33 2.55
C SER A 195 -1.94 -27.86 2.55
N SER A 196 -1.73 -28.52 1.41
CA SER A 196 -1.85 -29.98 1.24
C SER A 196 -0.56 -30.77 1.50
N MET A 197 0.62 -30.11 1.53
CA MET A 197 1.91 -30.81 1.66
C MET A 197 2.43 -30.88 3.10
N TRP A 198 1.79 -30.22 4.07
CA TRP A 198 2.40 -29.96 5.37
C TRP A 198 1.44 -30.32 6.51
N GLY A 199 1.56 -31.56 7.01
CA GLY A 199 1.02 -32.01 8.30
C GLY A 199 2.05 -31.91 9.42
N GLY A 200 2.95 -30.92 9.34
CA GLY A 200 4.09 -30.75 10.24
C GLY A 200 3.86 -29.75 11.37
N ASP A 201 4.86 -29.66 12.26
CA ASP A 201 4.95 -28.67 13.34
C ASP A 201 4.76 -27.23 12.83
N ILE A 202 3.97 -26.44 13.56
CA ILE A 202 3.68 -25.04 13.23
C ILE A 202 4.96 -24.20 13.22
N GLU A 203 5.91 -24.48 14.11
CA GLU A 203 7.19 -23.76 14.16
C GLU A 203 8.02 -23.97 12.90
N GLN A 204 8.10 -25.22 12.43
CA GLN A 204 8.81 -25.55 11.20
C GLN A 204 8.17 -24.85 10.00
N THR A 205 6.84 -24.87 9.90
CA THR A 205 6.10 -24.21 8.83
C THR A 205 6.34 -22.70 8.81
N LEU A 206 6.28 -22.05 9.98
CA LEU A 206 6.55 -20.62 10.13
C LEU A 206 8.00 -20.26 9.81
N THR A 207 8.94 -21.12 10.20
CA THR A 207 10.37 -20.95 9.91
C THR A 207 10.65 -21.04 8.41
N ASP A 208 10.09 -22.06 7.74
CA ASP A 208 10.27 -22.23 6.29
C ASP A 208 9.62 -21.09 5.50
N PHE A 209 8.46 -20.61 5.97
CA PHE A 209 7.81 -19.43 5.43
C PHE A 209 8.64 -18.15 5.65
N TYR A 210 9.29 -17.98 6.80
CA TYR A 210 10.19 -16.85 7.03
C TYR A 210 11.32 -16.82 6.01
N ILE A 211 12.04 -17.94 5.88
CA ILE A 211 13.23 -18.06 5.03
C ILE A 211 12.88 -17.93 3.54
N SER A 212 11.84 -18.62 3.10
CA SER A 212 11.51 -18.72 1.66
C SER A 212 10.52 -17.65 1.21
N GLY A 213 9.64 -17.20 2.10
CA GLY A 213 8.57 -16.24 1.81
C GLY A 213 8.95 -14.81 2.15
N ILE A 214 9.34 -14.56 3.40
CA ILE A 214 9.56 -13.19 3.90
C ILE A 214 10.92 -12.64 3.48
N CYS A 215 12.01 -13.36 3.79
CA CYS A 215 13.38 -12.87 3.62
C CYS A 215 13.72 -12.41 2.19
N PRO A 216 13.38 -13.16 1.13
CA PRO A 216 13.71 -12.75 -0.24
C PRO A 216 12.88 -11.54 -0.71
N GLY A 217 11.80 -11.24 0.02
CA GLY A 217 10.98 -10.05 -0.17
C GLY A 217 11.52 -8.77 0.43
N ARG A 218 12.52 -8.86 1.31
CA ARG A 218 13.00 -7.71 2.10
C ARG A 218 14.03 -6.87 1.39
N THR A 219 14.80 -7.47 0.48
CA THR A 219 15.87 -6.77 -0.23
C THR A 219 16.20 -7.47 -1.54
N VAL A 220 16.66 -6.70 -2.52
CA VAL A 220 17.28 -7.22 -3.74
C VAL A 220 18.77 -7.50 -3.57
N ALA A 221 19.38 -7.07 -2.45
CA ALA A 221 20.79 -7.32 -2.19
C ALA A 221 21.06 -8.83 -2.08
N THR A 222 21.99 -9.32 -2.89
CA THR A 222 22.35 -10.75 -2.97
C THR A 222 23.48 -11.10 -2.02
N GLN A 223 24.33 -10.13 -1.67
CA GLN A 223 25.49 -10.35 -0.81
C GLN A 223 25.18 -10.21 0.69
N SER A 224 24.09 -9.51 1.04
CA SER A 224 23.73 -9.23 2.42
C SER A 224 22.21 -9.12 2.59
N ASN A 225 21.62 -10.03 3.35
CA ASN A 225 20.23 -9.96 3.76
C ASN A 225 20.15 -10.08 5.28
N THR A 226 19.91 -8.96 5.97
CA THR A 226 19.83 -8.91 7.44
C THR A 226 18.81 -9.91 7.98
N TYR A 227 17.67 -10.10 7.31
CA TYR A 227 16.62 -11.02 7.78
C TYR A 227 17.10 -12.48 7.77
N ILE A 228 17.96 -12.87 6.84
CA ILE A 228 18.59 -14.21 6.89
C ILE A 228 19.56 -14.31 8.08
N ALA A 229 20.35 -13.26 8.36
CA ALA A 229 21.22 -13.24 9.53
C ALA A 229 20.43 -13.29 10.86
N LEU A 230 19.23 -12.69 10.92
CA LEU A 230 18.34 -12.79 12.08
C LEU A 230 17.85 -14.24 12.30
N PHE A 231 17.67 -15.03 11.24
CA PHE A 231 17.36 -16.46 11.38
C PHE A 231 18.52 -17.24 12.00
N GLU A 232 19.77 -16.98 11.60
CA GLU A 232 20.94 -17.59 12.25
C GLU A 232 20.99 -17.23 13.75
N MET A 233 20.69 -15.98 14.08
CA MET A 233 20.60 -15.52 15.47
C MET A 233 19.48 -16.22 16.25
N ALA A 234 18.33 -16.48 15.63
CA ALA A 234 17.21 -17.24 16.20
C ALA A 234 17.57 -18.69 16.57
N ASN A 235 18.67 -19.25 16.05
CA ASN A 235 19.14 -20.57 16.47
C ASN A 235 19.82 -20.57 17.85
N SER A 236 20.30 -19.41 18.29
CA SER A 236 21.00 -19.25 19.58
C SER A 236 20.27 -18.31 20.56
N CYS A 237 19.31 -17.52 20.09
CA CYS A 237 18.56 -16.57 20.89
C CYS A 237 17.06 -16.87 20.86
N LEU A 238 16.53 -17.31 22.01
CA LEU A 238 15.15 -17.73 22.15
C LEU A 238 14.15 -16.59 21.89
N SER A 239 14.46 -15.38 22.35
CA SER A 239 13.59 -14.22 22.11
C SER A 239 13.48 -13.88 20.62
N THR A 240 14.60 -13.98 19.89
CA THR A 240 14.65 -13.71 18.44
C THR A 240 13.86 -14.76 17.68
N ARG A 241 13.97 -16.04 18.07
CA ARG A 241 13.17 -17.12 17.50
C ARG A 241 11.68 -16.86 17.64
N TYR A 242 11.21 -16.52 18.83
CA TYR A 242 9.80 -16.24 19.04
C TYR A 242 9.33 -14.98 18.28
N ALA A 243 10.14 -13.92 18.20
CA ALA A 243 9.77 -12.74 17.41
C ALA A 243 9.68 -13.06 15.91
N LEU A 244 10.58 -13.89 15.39
CA LEU A 244 10.57 -14.38 14.01
C LEU A 244 9.31 -15.18 13.71
N LEU A 245 8.96 -16.13 14.59
CA LEU A 245 7.76 -16.95 14.45
C LEU A 245 6.48 -16.10 14.51
N SER A 246 6.43 -15.10 15.41
CA SER A 246 5.31 -14.17 15.51
C SER A 246 5.12 -13.34 14.23
N LEU A 247 6.22 -12.76 13.70
CA LEU A 247 6.19 -12.02 12.43
C LEU A 247 5.72 -12.93 11.28
N SER A 248 6.21 -14.16 11.24
CA SER A 248 5.84 -15.14 10.21
C SER A 248 4.37 -15.51 10.26
N ALA A 249 3.83 -15.73 11.47
CA ALA A 249 2.43 -16.06 11.69
C ALA A 249 1.51 -14.91 11.27
N SER A 250 1.92 -13.66 11.51
CA SER A 250 1.18 -12.46 11.13
C SER A 250 1.08 -12.23 9.61
N TYR A 251 2.07 -12.70 8.85
CA TYR A 251 2.04 -12.66 7.38
C TYR A 251 1.29 -13.87 6.80
N ILE A 252 1.58 -15.09 7.27
CA ILE A 252 1.05 -16.31 6.65
C ILE A 252 -0.47 -16.43 6.79
N CYS A 253 -1.05 -15.84 7.84
CA CYS A 253 -2.50 -15.88 8.11
C CYS A 253 -3.32 -15.21 6.99
N GLU A 254 -2.73 -14.26 6.24
CA GLU A 254 -3.38 -13.61 5.09
C GLU A 254 -3.46 -14.51 3.85
N TYR A 255 -2.57 -15.50 3.74
CA TYR A 255 -2.52 -16.39 2.58
C TYR A 255 -3.22 -17.72 2.82
N LEU A 256 -3.51 -18.07 4.08
CA LEU A 256 -4.18 -19.32 4.46
C LEU A 256 -5.48 -19.05 5.23
N PRO A 257 -6.56 -18.57 4.58
CA PRO A 257 -7.80 -18.17 5.25
C PRO A 257 -8.44 -19.29 6.09
N ALA A 258 -8.33 -20.54 5.65
CA ALA A 258 -8.87 -21.71 6.35
C ALA A 258 -8.19 -21.97 7.71
N GLN A 259 -6.98 -21.45 7.92
CA GLN A 259 -6.19 -21.61 9.14
C GLN A 259 -5.92 -20.25 9.83
N LYS A 260 -6.64 -19.19 9.42
CA LYS A 260 -6.42 -17.82 9.91
C LYS A 260 -6.41 -17.74 11.43
N GLU A 261 -7.37 -18.39 12.09
CA GLU A 261 -7.47 -18.39 13.55
C GLU A 261 -6.28 -19.08 14.22
N ALA A 262 -5.80 -20.20 13.67
CA ALA A 262 -4.66 -20.92 14.22
C ALA A 262 -3.37 -20.08 14.14
N TYR A 263 -3.13 -19.42 13.00
CA TYR A 263 -1.96 -18.55 12.85
C TYR A 263 -2.09 -17.25 13.65
N HIS A 264 -3.29 -16.71 13.83
CA HIS A 264 -3.51 -15.57 14.71
C HIS A 264 -3.22 -15.93 16.18
N GLN A 265 -3.66 -17.10 16.64
CA GLN A 265 -3.30 -17.60 17.97
C GLN A 265 -1.79 -17.82 18.12
N ALA A 266 -1.13 -18.35 17.08
CA ALA A 266 0.33 -18.51 17.06
C ALA A 266 1.06 -17.16 17.13
N GLU A 267 0.61 -16.17 16.37
CA GLU A 267 1.14 -14.79 16.41
C GLU A 267 1.09 -14.21 17.83
N LEU A 268 -0.06 -14.29 18.50
CA LEU A 268 -0.26 -13.78 19.86
C LEU A 268 0.57 -14.56 20.89
N TYR A 269 0.64 -15.88 20.73
CA TYR A 269 1.47 -16.73 21.58
C TYR A 269 2.96 -16.35 21.45
N TYR A 270 3.49 -16.34 20.23
CA TYR A 270 4.90 -16.11 19.99
C TYR A 270 5.32 -14.67 20.29
N SER A 271 4.50 -13.65 20.03
CA SER A 271 4.81 -12.27 20.44
C SER A 271 4.91 -12.15 21.96
N THR A 272 4.01 -12.81 22.70
CA THR A 272 4.05 -12.85 24.17
C THR A 272 5.30 -13.57 24.67
N GLN A 273 5.66 -14.71 24.07
CA GLN A 273 6.88 -15.44 24.44
C GLN A 273 8.15 -14.66 24.10
N ALA A 274 8.18 -13.95 22.98
CA ALA A 274 9.29 -13.10 22.58
C ALA A 274 9.56 -12.02 23.63
N LEU A 275 8.53 -11.32 24.11
CA LEU A 275 8.65 -10.29 25.14
C LEU A 275 9.11 -10.87 26.49
N LYS A 276 8.57 -12.02 26.91
CA LYS A 276 9.00 -12.70 28.15
C LYS A 276 10.46 -13.12 28.08
N ALA A 277 10.85 -13.76 26.98
CA ALA A 277 12.23 -14.20 26.74
C ALA A 277 13.19 -13.00 26.65
N LEU A 278 12.78 -11.93 25.96
CA LEU A 278 13.57 -10.69 25.85
C LEU A 278 13.80 -10.05 27.24
N THR A 279 12.76 -10.00 28.07
CA THR A 279 12.86 -9.46 29.43
C THR A 279 13.86 -10.28 30.26
N SER A 280 13.75 -11.61 30.24
CA SER A 280 14.70 -12.49 30.94
C SER A 280 16.12 -12.37 30.39
N GLN A 281 16.27 -12.21 29.08
CA GLN A 281 17.56 -12.07 28.41
C GLN A 281 18.27 -10.79 28.82
N ILE A 282 17.56 -9.66 28.83
CA ILE A 282 18.11 -8.37 29.24
C ILE A 282 18.43 -8.39 30.75
N SER A 283 17.55 -8.93 31.59
CA SER A 283 17.79 -8.99 33.05
C SER A 283 19.00 -9.85 33.40
N ASN A 284 19.26 -10.90 32.64
CA ASN A 284 20.40 -11.80 32.84
C ASN A 284 21.68 -11.30 32.15
N GLY A 285 21.62 -10.19 31.41
CA GLY A 285 22.75 -9.62 30.68
C GLY A 285 23.28 -10.50 29.55
N GLN A 286 22.40 -11.23 28.86
CA GLN A 286 22.78 -12.22 27.85
C GLN A 286 22.49 -11.73 26.43
N ASN A 287 23.41 -11.99 25.51
CA ASN A 287 23.24 -11.84 24.05
C ASN A 287 22.51 -10.56 23.62
N TYR A 288 23.09 -9.38 23.88
CA TYR A 288 22.43 -8.11 23.55
C TYR A 288 22.19 -7.90 22.05
N GLU A 289 23.02 -8.50 21.18
CA GLU A 289 22.75 -8.53 19.73
C GLU A 289 21.42 -9.23 19.42
N GLY A 290 21.17 -10.38 20.06
CA GLY A 290 19.87 -11.06 20.01
C GLY A 290 18.72 -10.19 20.50
N ALA A 291 18.93 -9.37 21.53
CA ALA A 291 17.90 -8.46 22.04
C ALA A 291 17.58 -7.36 21.02
N LEU A 292 18.58 -6.81 20.36
CA LEU A 292 18.38 -5.86 19.26
C LEU A 292 17.62 -6.54 18.10
N ALA A 293 18.03 -7.74 17.70
CA ALA A 293 17.39 -8.53 16.64
C ALA A 293 15.90 -8.76 16.92
N THR A 294 15.58 -9.18 18.15
CA THR A 294 14.21 -9.33 18.64
C THR A 294 13.44 -8.01 18.54
N SER A 295 14.03 -6.90 18.99
CA SER A 295 13.40 -5.58 18.90
C SER A 295 13.12 -5.13 17.46
N MET A 296 14.02 -5.40 16.50
CA MET A 296 13.77 -5.09 15.09
C MET A 296 12.60 -5.89 14.53
N LEU A 297 12.52 -7.19 14.81
CA LEU A 297 11.44 -8.06 14.32
C LEU A 297 10.09 -7.65 14.92
N LEU A 298 10.04 -7.35 16.22
CA LEU A 298 8.83 -6.86 16.87
C LEU A 298 8.43 -5.47 16.38
N LEU A 299 9.40 -4.58 16.11
CA LEU A 299 9.14 -3.29 15.50
C LEU A 299 8.53 -3.44 14.10
N HIS A 300 9.08 -4.32 13.26
CA HIS A 300 8.51 -4.64 11.95
C HIS A 300 7.08 -5.14 12.11
N HIS A 301 6.86 -6.16 12.94
CA HIS A 301 5.54 -6.72 13.23
C HIS A 301 4.53 -5.63 13.66
N ALA A 302 4.90 -4.78 14.61
CA ALA A 302 4.01 -3.73 15.11
C ALA A 302 3.75 -2.63 14.07
N ALA A 303 4.73 -2.31 13.22
CA ALA A 303 4.58 -1.26 12.21
C ALA A 303 3.63 -1.65 11.06
N ILE A 304 3.60 -2.94 10.67
CA ILE A 304 2.68 -3.41 9.62
C ILE A 304 1.26 -3.71 10.13
N ASN A 305 1.11 -3.93 11.44
CA ASN A 305 -0.18 -4.19 12.10
C ASN A 305 -0.62 -3.01 12.99
N SER A 306 -0.19 -1.77 12.68
CA SER A 306 -0.36 -0.63 13.58
C SER A 306 -1.81 -0.23 13.84
N GLU A 307 -2.75 -0.62 12.98
CA GLU A 307 -4.19 -0.37 13.18
C GLU A 307 -4.81 -1.34 14.20
N ASP A 308 -4.24 -2.54 14.35
CA ASP A 308 -4.75 -3.60 15.24
C ASP A 308 -4.00 -3.68 16.59
N SER A 309 -2.85 -3.00 16.71
CA SER A 309 -2.01 -3.05 17.91
C SER A 309 -2.31 -1.90 18.88
N PRO A 310 -2.60 -2.18 20.16
CA PRO A 310 -2.72 -1.14 21.19
C PRO A 310 -1.35 -0.53 21.58
N LEU A 311 -0.24 -1.19 21.21
CA LEU A 311 1.12 -0.73 21.52
C LEU A 311 1.71 0.06 20.35
N CYS A 312 2.31 1.21 20.67
CA CYS A 312 3.06 1.99 19.70
C CYS A 312 4.29 1.22 19.22
N TRP A 313 4.43 1.02 17.91
CA TRP A 313 5.54 0.29 17.28
C TRP A 313 6.94 0.76 17.73
N SER A 314 7.06 2.06 18.04
CA SER A 314 8.34 2.65 18.46
C SER A 314 8.78 2.18 19.85
N CYS A 315 7.89 1.59 20.66
CA CYS A 315 8.24 1.11 22.00
C CYS A 315 9.35 0.05 21.98
N HIS A 316 9.50 -0.68 20.87
CA HIS A 316 10.57 -1.66 20.71
C HIS A 316 11.97 -1.04 20.64
N ALA A 317 12.09 0.27 20.39
CA ALA A 317 13.34 1.02 20.48
C ALA A 317 13.81 1.27 21.93
N ASN A 318 12.92 1.14 22.93
CA ASN A 318 13.28 1.26 24.36
C ASN A 318 14.33 0.24 24.80
N VAL A 319 14.59 -0.80 24.00
CA VAL A 319 15.70 -1.73 24.21
C VAL A 319 17.04 -1.01 24.38
N PHE A 320 17.27 0.11 23.68
CA PHE A 320 18.49 0.90 23.78
C PHE A 320 18.59 1.72 25.07
N ASP A 321 17.45 1.99 25.72
CA ASP A 321 17.38 2.65 27.02
C ASP A 321 17.46 1.64 28.17
N THR A 322 17.24 0.35 27.87
CA THR A 322 17.25 -0.74 28.86
C THR A 322 18.60 -1.48 28.91
N ILE A 323 19.27 -1.63 27.76
CA ILE A 323 20.59 -2.29 27.67
C ILE A 323 21.70 -1.29 28.04
N PRO A 324 22.77 -1.72 28.74
CA PRO A 324 23.94 -0.88 28.98
C PRO A 324 24.52 -0.31 27.68
N SER A 325 24.75 1.01 27.66
CA SER A 325 25.09 1.75 26.44
C SER A 325 26.38 1.30 25.74
N ASP A 326 27.33 0.81 26.52
CA ASP A 326 28.63 0.30 26.10
C ASP A 326 28.56 -1.10 25.48
N LEU A 327 27.48 -1.83 25.75
CA LEU A 327 27.26 -3.18 25.25
C LEU A 327 26.26 -3.25 24.09
N ALA A 328 25.54 -2.15 23.83
CA ALA A 328 24.64 -2.03 22.69
C ALA A 328 25.43 -1.68 21.42
N ASN A 329 25.41 -2.57 20.42
CA ASN A 329 26.01 -2.30 19.13
C ASN A 329 25.17 -1.34 18.29
N HIS A 330 25.47 -0.05 18.44
CA HIS A 330 24.80 1.05 17.75
C HIS A 330 25.04 1.10 16.23
N HIS A 331 26.02 0.33 15.73
CA HIS A 331 26.41 0.26 14.32
C HIS A 331 25.88 -1.00 13.60
N SER A 332 25.19 -1.91 14.31
CA SER A 332 24.54 -3.06 13.68
C SER A 332 23.47 -2.62 12.68
N GLU A 333 23.22 -3.44 11.65
CA GLU A 333 22.14 -3.18 10.68
C GLU A 333 20.77 -3.13 11.37
N THR A 334 20.58 -3.92 12.41
CA THR A 334 19.41 -3.92 13.29
C THR A 334 19.20 -2.57 13.97
N ALA A 335 20.25 -2.02 14.60
CA ALA A 335 20.20 -0.69 15.20
C ALA A 335 19.95 0.39 14.13
N PHE A 336 20.57 0.25 12.96
CA PHE A 336 20.39 1.16 11.84
C PHE A 336 18.95 1.14 11.31
N PHE A 337 18.33 -0.03 11.19
CA PHE A 337 16.93 -0.20 10.80
C PHE A 337 15.99 0.51 11.77
N ILE A 338 16.08 0.21 13.07
CA ILE A 338 15.23 0.82 14.10
C ILE A 338 15.40 2.35 14.07
N ARG A 339 16.64 2.83 13.98
CA ARG A 339 16.96 4.25 13.90
C ARG A 339 16.37 4.90 12.64
N ALA A 340 16.41 4.22 11.51
CA ALA A 340 15.82 4.72 10.27
C ALA A 340 14.31 4.90 10.40
N GLN A 341 13.61 3.93 11.01
CA GLN A 341 12.17 4.03 11.23
C GLN A 341 11.81 5.24 12.12
N LEU A 342 12.52 5.40 13.24
CA LEU A 342 12.35 6.56 14.11
C LEU A 342 12.61 7.87 13.35
N ALA A 343 13.77 8.02 12.72
CA ALA A 343 14.15 9.25 12.03
C ALA A 343 13.18 9.63 10.89
N LEU A 344 12.73 8.66 10.08
CA LEU A 344 11.76 8.92 9.02
C LEU A 344 10.40 9.32 9.59
N SER A 345 9.95 8.67 10.68
CA SER A 345 8.72 9.06 11.40
C SER A 345 8.76 10.51 11.90
N ARG A 346 9.92 11.00 12.35
CA ARG A 346 10.10 12.38 12.82
C ARG A 346 9.89 13.41 11.71
N THR A 347 10.12 13.04 10.45
CA THR A 347 9.89 13.95 9.31
C THR A 347 8.41 14.31 9.10
N ALA A 348 7.49 13.49 9.64
CA ALA A 348 6.05 13.71 9.66
C ALA A 348 5.56 14.56 10.85
N GLN A 349 6.46 15.01 11.74
CA GLN A 349 6.12 15.84 12.89
C GLN A 349 6.36 17.33 12.61
N THR A 350 5.48 18.19 13.12
CA THR A 350 5.70 19.65 13.12
C THR A 350 6.86 20.03 14.04
N ALA A 351 7.45 21.21 13.84
CA ALA A 351 8.51 21.74 14.68
C ALA A 351 8.08 21.80 16.16
N PHE A 352 6.83 22.17 16.42
CA PHE A 352 6.25 22.18 17.76
C PHE A 352 6.19 20.77 18.37
N GLN A 353 5.68 19.79 17.63
CA GLN A 353 5.66 18.40 18.09
C GLN A 353 7.06 17.86 18.39
N LEU A 354 8.05 18.18 17.52
CA LEU A 354 9.45 17.78 17.71
C LEU A 354 10.08 18.40 18.96
N GLN A 355 9.73 19.63 19.33
CA GLN A 355 10.21 20.25 20.58
C GLN A 355 9.67 19.55 21.83
N SER A 356 8.43 19.06 21.76
CA SER A 356 7.78 18.30 22.85
C SER A 356 8.06 16.80 22.81
N ALA A 357 8.75 16.31 21.78
CA ALA A 357 8.93 14.88 21.57
C ALA A 357 9.95 14.28 22.55
N GLN A 358 9.62 13.10 23.08
CA GLN A 358 10.61 12.25 23.75
C GLN A 358 11.41 11.49 22.68
N PHE A 359 12.74 11.58 22.78
CA PHE A 359 13.68 10.89 21.91
C PHE A 359 14.29 9.70 22.64
N HIS A 360 14.40 8.56 21.97
CA HIS A 360 15.11 7.40 22.51
C HIS A 360 16.62 7.68 22.54
N SER A 361 17.38 7.03 23.42
CA SER A 361 18.85 7.20 23.43
C SER A 361 19.50 6.83 22.08
N LEU A 362 18.88 5.94 21.31
CA LEU A 362 19.30 5.58 19.96
C LEU A 362 19.30 6.78 18.99
N GLU A 363 18.40 7.74 19.19
CA GLU A 363 18.23 8.94 18.35
C GLU A 363 19.21 10.05 18.74
N THR A 364 19.60 10.12 20.03
CA THR A 364 20.38 11.25 20.58
C THR A 364 21.87 10.98 20.74
N LYS A 365 22.30 9.72 20.84
CA LYS A 365 23.72 9.36 20.92
C LYS A 365 24.47 9.67 19.62
N ASN A 366 25.76 10.00 19.73
CA ASN A 366 26.67 10.19 18.59
C ASN A 366 27.02 8.85 17.92
N TRP A 367 26.06 8.24 17.22
CA TRP A 367 26.23 6.95 16.53
C TRP A 367 26.96 7.08 15.18
N TYR A 368 26.98 8.28 14.60
CA TYR A 368 27.63 8.53 13.32
C TYR A 368 29.13 8.84 13.48
N GLU A 369 29.50 9.41 14.63
CA GLU A 369 30.89 9.78 14.94
C GLU A 369 31.78 8.52 14.95
N GLY A 370 32.92 8.57 14.28
CA GLY A 370 33.84 7.43 14.15
C GLY A 370 33.47 6.41 13.08
N THR A 371 32.33 6.53 12.39
CA THR A 371 32.01 5.64 11.25
C THR A 371 32.97 5.91 10.08
N PRO A 372 33.67 4.90 9.53
CA PRO A 372 34.54 5.08 8.37
C PRO A 372 33.77 5.70 7.19
N PRO A 373 34.36 6.66 6.44
CA PRO A 373 33.67 7.32 5.34
C PRO A 373 33.10 6.36 4.28
N THR A 374 33.81 5.26 4.01
CA THR A 374 33.39 4.22 3.07
C THR A 374 32.12 3.51 3.55
N GLU A 375 32.08 3.06 4.80
CA GLU A 375 30.91 2.42 5.40
C GLU A 375 29.74 3.39 5.56
N ALA A 376 30.03 4.65 5.90
CA ALA A 376 29.01 5.69 6.02
C ALA A 376 28.24 5.94 4.70
N GLN A 377 28.87 5.70 3.55
CA GLN A 377 28.28 5.88 2.21
C GLN A 377 27.78 4.59 1.58
N LYS A 378 28.00 3.44 2.23
CA LYS A 378 27.53 2.15 1.75
C LYS A 378 26.01 2.04 1.91
N ILE A 379 25.33 1.60 0.86
CA ILE A 379 23.89 1.35 0.88
C ILE A 379 23.60 0.16 1.80
N CYS A 380 22.72 0.35 2.79
CA CYS A 380 22.20 -0.74 3.60
C CYS A 380 21.19 -1.55 2.79
N GLY A 381 21.40 -2.86 2.66
CA GLY A 381 20.57 -3.73 1.83
C GLY A 381 19.09 -3.71 2.22
N VAL A 382 18.77 -3.61 3.50
CA VAL A 382 17.37 -3.67 3.99
C VAL A 382 16.65 -2.31 3.95
N LEU A 383 17.38 -1.20 3.87
CA LEU A 383 16.78 0.13 3.83
C LEU A 383 16.85 0.79 2.45
N GLY A 384 17.79 0.35 1.60
CA GLY A 384 18.01 0.91 0.27
C GLY A 384 18.74 2.25 0.26
N PHE A 385 19.32 2.69 1.39
CA PHE A 385 20.15 3.90 1.46
C PHE A 385 21.22 3.84 2.55
N SER A 386 22.14 4.81 2.55
CA SER A 386 23.34 4.82 3.40
C SER A 386 23.17 5.47 4.78
N PRO A 387 24.00 5.10 5.78
CA PRO A 387 24.04 5.75 7.08
C PRO A 387 24.25 7.27 7.03
N LYS A 388 25.09 7.76 6.12
CA LYS A 388 25.31 9.20 5.92
C LYS A 388 24.04 9.92 5.50
N LEU A 389 23.23 9.31 4.62
CA LEU A 389 21.96 9.90 4.23
C LEU A 389 20.99 9.98 5.40
N LEU A 390 20.91 8.93 6.23
CA LEU A 390 20.06 8.95 7.42
C LEU A 390 20.46 10.06 8.38
N PHE A 391 21.77 10.17 8.64
CA PHE A 391 22.31 11.23 9.49
C PHE A 391 21.91 12.62 9.00
N LEU A 392 21.96 12.86 7.69
CA LEU A 392 21.54 14.13 7.09
C LEU A 392 20.04 14.39 7.25
N ILE A 393 19.18 13.38 7.03
CA ILE A 393 17.73 13.49 7.23
C ILE A 393 17.41 13.83 8.69
N SER A 394 18.03 13.13 9.64
CA SER A 394 17.89 13.41 11.07
C SER A 394 18.36 14.83 11.42
N ALA A 395 19.51 15.24 10.90
CA ALA A 395 20.07 16.56 11.16
C ALA A 395 19.21 17.70 10.60
N ILE A 396 18.57 17.52 9.43
CA ILE A 396 17.58 18.46 8.89
C ILE A 396 16.37 18.56 9.84
N THR A 397 15.90 17.41 10.32
CA THR A 397 14.73 17.33 11.19
C THR A 397 14.99 17.99 12.55
N SER A 398 16.14 17.73 13.17
CA SER A 398 16.58 18.40 14.41
C SER A 398 16.76 19.91 14.21
N LEU A 399 17.30 20.32 13.07
CA LEU A 399 17.45 21.74 12.77
C LEU A 399 16.09 22.44 12.57
N ALA A 400 15.07 21.70 12.13
CA ALA A 400 13.72 22.24 11.99
C ALA A 400 13.08 22.58 13.34
N SER A 401 13.33 21.79 14.40
CA SER A 401 12.80 22.04 15.75
C SER A 401 13.53 23.17 16.49
N ASP A 402 14.75 23.50 16.09
CA ASP A 402 15.49 24.65 16.58
C ASP A 402 14.99 25.94 15.90
N ILE A 403 14.09 26.65 16.59
CA ILE A 403 13.47 27.90 16.10
C ILE A 403 14.33 29.12 16.45
N THR A 404 15.25 28.99 17.42
CA THR A 404 15.99 30.13 18.00
C THR A 404 17.41 30.26 17.45
N SER A 405 17.95 29.22 16.78
CA SER A 405 19.32 29.26 16.26
C SER A 405 19.53 30.29 15.13
N PRO A 406 20.38 31.31 15.34
CA PRO A 406 20.68 32.32 14.32
C PRO A 406 21.46 31.74 13.13
N ASN A 407 22.09 30.59 13.31
CA ASN A 407 22.95 29.94 12.32
C ASN A 407 22.22 28.86 11.50
N LYS A 408 20.90 28.76 11.62
CA LYS A 408 20.08 27.74 10.97
C LYS A 408 20.29 27.65 9.45
N LEU A 409 20.34 28.79 8.77
CA LEU A 409 20.55 28.84 7.32
C LEU A 409 21.95 28.38 6.91
N MET A 410 22.97 28.74 7.71
CA MET A 410 24.35 28.30 7.45
C MET A 410 24.46 26.77 7.57
N TYR A 411 23.88 26.18 8.62
CA TYR A 411 23.86 24.72 8.77
C TYR A 411 23.06 24.03 7.65
N ALA A 412 21.93 24.60 7.23
CA ALA A 412 21.14 24.09 6.12
C ALA A 412 21.95 24.10 4.80
N GLN A 413 22.72 25.15 4.52
CA GLN A 413 23.59 25.22 3.34
C GLN A 413 24.69 24.15 3.35
N VAL A 414 25.29 23.90 4.51
CA VAL A 414 26.29 22.82 4.68
C VAL A 414 25.64 21.45 4.41
N GLN A 415 24.46 21.20 5.00
CA GLN A 415 23.72 19.94 4.78
C GLN A 415 23.30 19.76 3.32
N GLU A 416 22.85 20.82 2.66
CA GLU A 416 22.50 20.80 1.24
C GLU A 416 23.72 20.47 0.37
N THR A 417 24.86 21.09 0.64
CA THR A 417 26.13 20.78 -0.07
C THR A 417 26.55 19.32 0.15
N GLN A 418 26.39 18.79 1.36
CA GLN A 418 26.67 17.39 1.66
C GLN A 418 25.71 16.45 0.91
N LEU A 419 24.42 16.76 0.84
CA LEU A 419 23.43 15.98 0.08
C LEU A 419 23.67 16.03 -1.43
N GLN A 420 24.05 17.19 -1.98
CA GLN A 420 24.36 17.36 -3.41
C GLN A 420 25.56 16.51 -3.83
N ASN A 421 26.57 16.42 -2.97
CA ASN A 421 27.81 15.69 -3.23
C ASN A 421 27.80 14.25 -2.71
N LEU A 422 26.70 13.80 -2.08
CA LEU A 422 26.62 12.46 -1.50
C LEU A 422 26.58 11.42 -2.62
N LYS A 423 27.65 10.62 -2.70
CA LYS A 423 27.71 9.42 -3.52
C LYS A 423 27.50 8.21 -2.62
N GLN A 424 26.53 7.39 -2.97
CA GLN A 424 26.22 6.14 -2.29
C GLN A 424 26.70 4.98 -3.16
N TRP A 425 27.18 3.90 -2.54
CA TRP A 425 27.70 2.74 -3.27
C TRP A 425 27.19 1.44 -2.67
N THR A 426 27.17 0.38 -3.47
CA THR A 426 26.78 -0.97 -3.05
C THR A 426 27.85 -1.97 -3.50
N PRO A 427 28.13 -3.04 -2.73
CA PRO A 427 29.07 -4.08 -3.15
C PRO A 427 28.50 -5.02 -4.22
N GLU A 428 27.19 -4.93 -4.53
CA GLU A 428 26.56 -5.67 -5.62
C GLU A 428 27.30 -5.45 -6.95
N LEU A 429 27.49 -6.52 -7.71
CA LEU A 429 28.11 -6.49 -9.03
C LEU A 429 27.13 -5.90 -10.05
N GLN A 430 27.62 -5.40 -11.20
CA GLN A 430 26.81 -4.79 -12.27
C GLN A 430 25.65 -5.69 -12.71
N SER A 431 24.49 -5.50 -12.08
CA SER A 431 23.28 -6.31 -12.19
C SER A 431 22.04 -5.45 -12.02
N ALA A 432 20.87 -6.01 -12.32
CA ALA A 432 19.60 -5.30 -12.15
C ALA A 432 19.30 -4.98 -10.67
N GLU A 433 19.77 -5.82 -9.73
CA GLU A 433 19.70 -5.59 -8.29
C GLU A 433 20.53 -4.37 -7.87
N GLN A 434 21.75 -4.21 -8.43
CA GLN A 434 22.56 -3.01 -8.21
C GLN A 434 21.83 -1.75 -8.71
N ASP A 435 21.25 -1.81 -9.90
CA ASP A 435 20.51 -0.68 -10.49
C ASP A 435 19.34 -0.25 -9.60
N VAL A 436 18.58 -1.22 -9.06
CA VAL A 436 17.46 -0.96 -8.14
C VAL A 436 17.96 -0.36 -6.82
N LEU A 437 19.04 -0.87 -6.23
CA LEU A 437 19.61 -0.31 -4.99
C LEU A 437 20.08 1.13 -5.18
N VAL A 438 20.80 1.41 -6.27
CA VAL A 438 21.31 2.76 -6.56
C VAL A 438 20.16 3.72 -6.86
N ALA A 439 19.15 3.29 -7.63
CA ALA A 439 17.97 4.10 -7.90
C ALA A 439 17.16 4.39 -6.63
N THR A 440 16.98 3.41 -5.75
CA THR A 440 16.32 3.61 -4.44
C THR A 440 17.11 4.59 -3.58
N ALA A 441 18.42 4.42 -3.48
CA ALA A 441 19.29 5.32 -2.71
C ALA A 441 19.23 6.76 -3.24
N GLU A 442 19.17 6.93 -4.56
CA GLU A 442 19.01 8.22 -5.22
C GLU A 442 17.64 8.85 -4.95
N ALA A 443 16.57 8.05 -4.95
CA ALA A 443 15.24 8.54 -4.58
C ALA A 443 15.23 9.14 -3.16
N PHE A 444 15.86 8.48 -2.19
CA PHE A 444 16.02 9.03 -0.85
C PHE A 444 16.85 10.32 -0.83
N ARG A 445 17.94 10.39 -1.61
CA ARG A 445 18.80 11.59 -1.65
C ARG A 445 18.06 12.80 -2.24
N LEU A 446 17.33 12.60 -3.33
CA LEU A 446 16.50 13.65 -3.95
C LEU A 446 15.38 14.09 -3.03
N ALA A 447 14.69 13.16 -2.39
CA ALA A 447 13.65 13.49 -1.40
C ALA A 447 14.22 14.25 -0.19
N ALA A 448 15.44 13.93 0.28
CA ALA A 448 16.12 14.68 1.33
C ALA A 448 16.46 16.12 0.93
N LEU A 449 16.86 16.35 -0.33
CA LEU A 449 17.07 17.71 -0.86
C LEU A 449 15.76 18.50 -0.93
N ILE A 450 14.67 17.90 -1.41
CA ILE A 450 13.34 18.53 -1.42
C ILE A 450 12.90 18.83 0.01
N TYR A 451 13.02 17.85 0.91
CA TYR A 451 12.67 18.00 2.32
C TYR A 451 13.43 19.15 2.96
N LEU A 452 14.76 19.23 2.80
CA LEU A 452 15.58 20.34 3.30
C LEU A 452 15.09 21.69 2.78
N ARG A 453 14.88 21.81 1.47
CA ARG A 453 14.47 23.06 0.82
C ARG A 453 13.10 23.53 1.30
N CYS A 454 12.14 22.61 1.38
CA CYS A 454 10.80 22.94 1.86
C CYS A 454 10.77 23.21 3.36
N ARG A 455 11.48 22.41 4.15
CA ARG A 455 11.44 22.43 5.61
C ARG A 455 12.23 23.58 6.22
N LEU A 456 13.44 23.85 5.73
CA LEU A 456 14.37 24.81 6.34
C LEU A 456 14.38 26.16 5.61
N TYR A 457 14.31 26.16 4.28
CA TYR A 457 14.25 27.41 3.52
C TYR A 457 12.82 27.93 3.32
N GLY A 458 11.80 27.08 3.55
CA GLY A 458 10.41 27.43 3.30
C GLY A 458 10.08 27.53 1.81
N PHE A 459 10.84 26.86 0.94
CA PHE A 459 10.49 26.80 -0.47
C PHE A 459 9.19 26.01 -0.66
N THR A 460 8.24 26.60 -1.37
CA THR A 460 7.00 25.88 -1.68
C THR A 460 7.25 24.92 -2.84
N ARG A 461 6.26 24.08 -3.10
CA ARG A 461 6.21 23.18 -4.27
C ARG A 461 6.28 23.89 -5.63
N PHE A 462 6.15 25.21 -5.68
CA PHE A 462 6.22 26.01 -6.92
C PHE A 462 7.60 26.64 -7.13
N HIS A 463 8.51 26.54 -6.15
CA HIS A 463 9.86 27.06 -6.30
C HIS A 463 10.61 26.29 -7.41
N PRO A 464 11.31 26.96 -8.35
CA PRO A 464 11.98 26.29 -9.47
C PRO A 464 12.93 25.16 -9.05
N SER A 465 13.68 25.37 -7.97
CA SER A 465 14.61 24.36 -7.44
C SER A 465 13.93 23.15 -6.79
N VAL A 466 12.67 23.30 -6.35
CA VAL A 466 11.86 22.18 -5.84
C VAL A 466 11.23 21.43 -7.01
N LEU A 467 10.77 22.15 -8.04
CA LEU A 467 10.22 21.56 -9.26
C LEU A 467 11.26 20.66 -9.95
N GLU A 468 12.47 21.15 -10.18
CA GLU A 468 13.56 20.38 -10.81
C GLU A 468 13.85 19.07 -10.06
N LEU A 469 13.98 19.13 -8.73
CA LEU A 469 14.18 17.94 -7.91
C LEU A 469 12.96 17.02 -7.92
N SER A 470 11.75 17.57 -7.92
CA SER A 470 10.49 16.81 -7.99
C SER A 470 10.40 16.03 -9.30
N GLU A 471 10.83 16.62 -10.42
CA GLU A 471 10.92 15.92 -11.71
C GLU A 471 11.91 14.76 -11.70
N ALA A 472 13.11 15.00 -11.16
CA ALA A 472 14.13 13.97 -11.02
C ALA A 472 13.63 12.82 -10.13
N LEU A 473 13.06 13.15 -8.97
CA LEU A 473 12.53 12.18 -8.02
C LEU A 473 11.37 11.37 -8.63
N HIS A 474 10.43 12.04 -9.30
CA HIS A 474 9.34 11.38 -10.00
C HIS A 474 9.88 10.39 -11.05
N THR A 475 10.88 10.80 -11.84
CA THR A 475 11.49 9.93 -12.86
C THR A 475 12.11 8.67 -12.23
N VAL A 476 12.86 8.83 -11.14
CA VAL A 476 13.47 7.71 -10.41
C VAL A 476 12.39 6.77 -9.85
N ILE A 477 11.36 7.29 -9.17
CA ILE A 477 10.28 6.47 -8.61
C ILE A 477 9.55 5.68 -9.69
N MET A 478 9.28 6.31 -10.84
CA MET A 478 8.60 5.63 -11.95
C MET A 478 9.44 4.51 -12.58
N SER A 479 10.77 4.54 -12.43
CA SER A 479 11.69 3.50 -12.88
C SER A 479 11.76 2.29 -11.94
N LEU A 480 11.48 2.46 -10.65
CA LEU A 480 11.64 1.42 -9.63
C LEU A 480 10.57 0.32 -9.75
N PRO A 481 10.92 -0.95 -9.52
CA PRO A 481 9.98 -2.06 -9.64
C PRO A 481 8.87 -1.99 -8.59
N VAL A 482 7.63 -2.21 -9.01
CA VAL A 482 6.43 -2.28 -8.14
C VAL A 482 5.79 -3.67 -8.14
N LYS A 483 6.37 -4.60 -8.90
CA LYS A 483 6.00 -6.02 -9.04
C LYS A 483 7.19 -6.80 -9.60
N GLY A 484 7.13 -8.13 -9.54
CA GLY A 484 8.16 -9.01 -10.10
C GLY A 484 9.27 -9.36 -9.10
N SER A 485 10.30 -10.05 -9.58
CA SER A 485 11.42 -10.53 -8.76
C SER A 485 12.19 -9.41 -8.08
N LEU A 486 12.38 -8.28 -8.75
CA LEU A 486 13.12 -7.12 -8.23
C LEU A 486 12.30 -6.22 -7.31
N TYR A 487 10.98 -6.43 -7.20
CA TYR A 487 10.16 -5.69 -6.25
C TYR A 487 10.34 -6.25 -4.84
N THR A 488 10.82 -5.42 -3.92
CA THR A 488 11.10 -5.78 -2.52
C THR A 488 10.72 -4.63 -1.59
N ALA A 489 10.78 -4.89 -0.28
CA ALA A 489 10.49 -3.92 0.77
C ALA A 489 11.65 -2.92 1.01
N ILE A 490 12.35 -2.53 -0.05
CA ILE A 490 13.18 -1.32 -0.03
C ILE A 490 12.49 -0.22 -0.85
N TYR A 491 11.26 -0.46 -1.29
CA TYR A 491 10.55 0.48 -2.15
C TYR A 491 10.39 1.81 -1.40
N PRO A 492 10.78 2.95 -1.99
CA PRO A 492 10.98 4.18 -1.23
C PRO A 492 9.65 4.87 -0.88
N ILE A 493 8.95 4.40 0.16
CA ILE A 493 7.67 4.97 0.62
C ILE A 493 7.84 6.43 1.11
N TRP A 494 8.90 6.73 1.86
CA TRP A 494 9.16 8.12 2.29
C TRP A 494 9.43 9.06 1.11
N PRO A 495 10.31 8.73 0.14
CA PRO A 495 10.45 9.52 -1.08
C PRO A 495 9.17 9.65 -1.90
N LEU A 496 8.34 8.60 -1.96
CA LEU A 496 7.03 8.66 -2.62
C LEU A 496 6.11 9.71 -1.97
N PHE A 497 6.07 9.78 -0.63
CA PHE A 497 5.32 10.82 0.07
C PHE A 497 5.81 12.22 -0.32
N VAL A 498 7.13 12.46 -0.24
CA VAL A 498 7.76 13.74 -0.60
C VAL A 498 7.45 14.13 -2.05
N ALA A 499 7.54 13.16 -2.97
CA ALA A 499 7.18 13.36 -4.37
C ALA A 499 5.70 13.74 -4.52
N ALA A 500 4.79 13.04 -3.86
CA ALA A 500 3.35 13.25 -4.04
C ALA A 500 2.86 14.61 -3.50
N VAL A 501 3.43 15.11 -2.40
CA VAL A 501 3.05 16.41 -1.82
C VAL A 501 3.66 17.60 -2.57
N THR A 502 4.75 17.38 -3.32
CA THR A 502 5.40 18.43 -4.13
C THR A 502 5.01 18.40 -5.61
N ALA A 503 4.60 17.25 -6.14
CA ALA A 503 4.25 17.07 -7.56
C ALA A 503 2.89 17.66 -7.93
N SER A 504 2.76 18.13 -9.18
CA SER A 504 1.50 18.58 -9.80
C SER A 504 0.38 17.54 -9.70
N SER A 505 -0.88 17.94 -9.93
CA SER A 505 -2.00 16.99 -9.82
C SER A 505 -1.83 15.78 -10.74
N ASP A 506 -1.52 16.01 -12.02
CA ASP A 506 -1.29 14.93 -13.00
C ASP A 506 -0.18 13.97 -12.56
N LYS A 507 0.95 14.49 -12.08
CA LYS A 507 2.07 13.67 -11.61
C LYS A 507 1.74 12.91 -10.34
N ARG A 508 1.03 13.54 -9.40
CA ARG A 508 0.52 12.85 -8.22
C ARG A 508 -0.40 11.71 -8.63
N ASP A 509 -1.31 11.90 -9.58
CA ASP A 509 -2.20 10.83 -10.04
C ASP A 509 -1.41 9.68 -10.70
N ARG A 510 -0.35 9.98 -11.46
CA ARG A 510 0.56 8.95 -11.99
C ARG A 510 1.28 8.17 -10.90
N LEU A 511 1.76 8.84 -9.85
CA LEU A 511 2.38 8.18 -8.70
C LEU A 511 1.38 7.24 -8.01
N TYR A 512 0.12 7.65 -7.86
CA TYR A 512 -0.94 6.79 -7.31
C TYR A 512 -1.17 5.56 -8.17
N GLN A 513 -1.30 5.74 -9.49
CA GLN A 513 -1.48 4.64 -10.43
C GLN A 513 -0.28 3.69 -10.44
N ARG A 514 0.94 4.24 -10.31
CA ARG A 514 2.17 3.45 -10.26
C ARG A 514 2.18 2.45 -9.10
N VAL A 515 1.69 2.86 -7.93
CA VAL A 515 1.79 2.06 -6.71
C VAL A 515 0.53 1.23 -6.40
N VAL A 516 -0.44 1.17 -7.32
CA VAL A 516 -1.62 0.29 -7.20
C VAL A 516 -1.22 -1.16 -6.87
N PRO A 517 -0.22 -1.79 -7.54
CA PRO A 517 0.18 -3.15 -7.21
C PRO A 517 0.72 -3.32 -5.79
N ILE A 518 1.34 -2.27 -5.23
CA ILE A 518 1.85 -2.28 -3.85
C ILE A 518 0.69 -2.10 -2.86
N ARG A 519 -0.22 -1.17 -3.15
CA ARG A 519 -1.39 -0.87 -2.32
C ARG A 519 -2.33 -2.08 -2.19
N GLU A 520 -2.53 -2.81 -3.28
CA GLU A 520 -3.43 -3.96 -3.35
C GLU A 520 -2.72 -5.30 -3.08
N GLY A 521 -1.41 -5.26 -2.84
CA GLY A 521 -0.57 -6.42 -2.58
C GLY A 521 -0.51 -6.79 -1.09
N ASP A 522 0.68 -7.19 -0.64
CA ASP A 522 0.89 -7.69 0.73
C ASP A 522 0.84 -6.59 1.79
N LYS A 523 0.69 -6.97 3.07
CA LYS A 523 0.76 -6.05 4.22
C LYS A 523 2.00 -5.13 4.16
N ASN A 524 1.75 -3.82 4.12
CA ASN A 524 2.76 -2.78 4.09
C ASN A 524 2.19 -1.43 4.60
N THR A 525 3.05 -0.43 4.73
CA THR A 525 2.75 0.89 5.31
C THR A 525 2.32 1.95 4.29
N LEU A 526 2.22 1.60 3.00
CA LEU A 526 1.81 2.51 1.93
C LEU A 526 0.35 2.98 2.04
N PRO A 527 -0.66 2.15 2.40
CA PRO A 527 -2.04 2.59 2.41
C PRO A 527 -2.29 3.79 3.34
N PRO A 528 -1.77 3.83 4.59
CA PRO A 528 -1.83 5.02 5.43
C PRO A 528 -1.22 6.28 4.77
N VAL A 529 -0.06 6.15 4.12
CA VAL A 529 0.59 7.25 3.39
C VAL A 529 -0.32 7.80 2.29
N LEU A 530 -0.88 6.93 1.45
CA LEU A 530 -1.78 7.32 0.37
C LEU A 530 -3.08 7.93 0.91
N LYS A 531 -3.60 7.43 2.04
CA LYS A 531 -4.76 8.01 2.74
C LYS A 531 -4.45 9.46 3.15
N ARG A 532 -3.28 9.72 3.76
CA ARG A 532 -2.87 11.09 4.11
C ARG A 532 -2.69 11.99 2.89
N VAL A 533 -1.97 11.54 1.86
CA VAL A 533 -1.76 12.34 0.64
C VAL A 533 -3.10 12.65 -0.04
N SER A 534 -4.07 11.75 0.04
CA SER A 534 -5.42 11.98 -0.50
C SER A 534 -6.16 13.06 0.28
N GLY A 535 -6.08 13.03 1.62
CA GLY A 535 -6.65 14.07 2.48
C GLY A 535 -6.03 15.46 2.26
N LEU A 536 -4.77 15.53 1.83
CA LEU A 536 -4.07 16.77 1.50
C LEU A 536 -4.48 17.39 0.15
N ARG A 537 -5.25 16.69 -0.71
CA ARG A 537 -5.48 17.13 -2.10
C ARG A 537 -6.10 18.52 -2.22
N ILE A 538 -7.15 18.79 -1.43
CA ILE A 538 -7.84 20.09 -1.44
C ILE A 538 -6.89 21.19 -0.95
N TRP A 539 -6.19 20.94 0.16
CA TRP A 539 -5.23 21.90 0.69
C TRP A 539 -4.14 22.20 -0.35
N LEU A 540 -3.55 21.18 -0.99
CA LEU A 540 -2.53 21.35 -2.02
C LEU A 540 -3.03 22.11 -3.26
N ALA A 541 -4.31 21.94 -3.64
CA ALA A 541 -4.91 22.64 -4.77
C ALA A 541 -5.17 24.14 -4.48
N ASN A 542 -5.41 24.48 -3.21
CA ASN A 542 -5.69 25.86 -2.78
C ASN A 542 -4.42 26.71 -2.56
N GLN A 543 -3.24 26.18 -2.85
CA GLN A 543 -1.97 26.87 -2.61
C GLN A 543 -1.68 27.86 -3.75
N ASP A 544 -1.28 29.08 -3.38
CA ASP A 544 -0.95 30.13 -4.34
C ASP A 544 0.25 29.74 -5.23
N PRO A 545 0.05 29.55 -6.55
CA PRO A 545 1.12 29.17 -7.48
C PRO A 545 2.22 30.23 -7.63
N SER A 546 1.93 31.50 -7.31
CA SER A 546 2.90 32.60 -7.37
C SER A 546 3.80 32.65 -6.13
N CYS A 547 3.39 32.00 -5.04
CA CYS A 547 4.13 31.96 -3.79
C CYS A 547 5.26 30.93 -3.87
N GLN A 548 6.48 31.38 -4.15
CA GLN A 548 7.66 30.50 -4.22
C GLN A 548 8.29 30.19 -2.84
N LYS A 549 8.06 31.05 -1.84
CA LYS A 549 8.63 30.91 -0.50
C LYS A 549 7.59 31.28 0.56
N ARG A 550 7.34 30.36 1.50
CA ARG A 550 6.47 30.56 2.67
C ARG A 550 7.09 29.88 3.88
N SER A 551 7.40 30.67 4.92
CA SER A 551 7.91 30.13 6.18
C SER A 551 6.88 29.18 6.81
N GLY A 552 7.33 28.05 7.34
CA GLY A 552 6.45 27.07 7.98
C GLY A 552 5.51 26.33 7.02
N TRP A 553 5.67 26.47 5.69
CA TRP A 553 4.86 25.74 4.69
C TRP A 553 4.77 24.24 4.99
N TRP A 554 5.90 23.61 5.30
CA TRP A 554 5.94 22.18 5.60
C TRP A 554 5.22 21.85 6.91
N ASP A 555 5.38 22.69 7.95
CA ASP A 555 4.66 22.52 9.22
C ASP A 555 3.15 22.65 9.06
N GLU A 556 2.71 23.62 8.26
CA GLU A 556 1.30 23.77 7.94
C GLU A 556 0.77 22.57 7.18
N MET A 557 1.49 22.05 6.17
CA MET A 557 1.11 20.82 5.47
C MET A 557 0.94 19.63 6.42
N LEU A 558 1.76 19.56 7.49
CA LEU A 558 1.69 18.53 8.50
C LEU A 558 0.61 18.78 9.58
N SER A 559 -0.05 19.94 9.57
CA SER A 559 -1.10 20.20 10.56
C SER A 559 -2.32 19.29 10.34
N PRO A 560 -3.12 19.04 11.38
CA PRO A 560 -4.42 18.38 11.23
C PRO A 560 -5.37 19.17 10.32
N SER A 561 -5.31 20.51 10.33
CA SER A 561 -6.21 21.36 9.53
C SER A 561 -5.97 21.30 8.02
N SER A 562 -4.81 20.84 7.58
CA SER A 562 -4.45 20.77 6.17
C SER A 562 -4.92 19.51 5.46
N SER A 563 -5.51 18.56 6.19
CA SER A 563 -5.93 17.27 5.64
C SER A 563 -7.22 16.81 6.30
N THR A 564 -8.10 16.17 5.53
CA THR A 564 -9.27 15.47 6.10
C THR A 564 -8.88 14.23 6.91
N ILE A 565 -7.61 13.82 6.85
CA ILE A 565 -7.06 12.66 7.56
C ILE A 565 -5.91 13.14 8.45
N ALA A 566 -5.99 12.93 9.76
CA ALA A 566 -4.90 13.26 10.69
C ALA A 566 -3.60 12.47 10.36
N LEU A 567 -2.44 13.05 10.68
CA LEU A 567 -1.17 12.33 10.58
C LEU A 567 -1.05 11.34 11.74
N GLY A 568 -1.03 10.05 11.44
CA GLY A 568 -0.63 9.03 12.41
C GLY A 568 0.87 9.11 12.71
N SER A 569 1.28 8.70 13.91
CA SER A 569 2.68 8.67 14.34
C SER A 569 3.55 7.68 13.55
N SER A 570 2.93 6.78 12.78
CA SER A 570 3.58 5.76 11.95
C SER A 570 3.65 6.08 10.46
N LEU A 571 3.13 7.25 10.01
CA LEU A 571 2.83 7.48 8.60
C LEU A 571 4.02 7.21 7.66
N LEU A 572 5.24 7.53 8.09
CA LEU A 572 6.42 7.45 7.23
C LEU A 572 7.39 6.33 7.64
N CYS A 573 6.91 5.39 8.44
CA CYS A 573 7.64 4.18 8.81
C CYS A 573 7.48 3.11 7.74
N LEU A 574 8.57 2.39 7.50
CA LEU A 574 8.82 1.31 6.55
C LEU A 574 8.55 1.66 5.07
N GLY A 575 9.50 1.26 4.24
CA GLY A 575 9.43 1.04 2.79
C GLY A 575 9.72 -0.43 2.53
#